data_AF-A0A6I7QN15-F1
#
_entry.id   AF-A0A6I7QN15-F1
#
_cell.length_a   1.000
_cell.length_b   1.000
_cell.length_c   1.000
_cell.angle_alpha   90.00
_cell.angle_beta   90.00
_cell.angle_gamma   90.00
#
_symmetry.space_group_name_H-M   'P 1'
#
loop_
_entity.id
_entity.type
_entity.pdbx_description
1 polymer ?
#
loop_
_entity_poly.entity_id
_entity_poly.type
_entity_poly.pdbx_seq_one_letter_code
_entity_poly.pdbx_strand_id
1 'polypeptide(L)'
;MDSVITGRIQKLLNLATSDVEEEARTAMLKAQELMAAHDLSMEHIHALGEDGDPPGDQVVERTVEKSGRTIQYWQKLLTMVITRNFRCVCLYRSYRNGSRDIVIVGIPDDVEACRETLTFSFHAALNCWYRYRRGRVFRDRRATAAAKRDYMIGFAVGLRDAFAAQVREKSIVLSRRVQVQDYMKGLRLRSEPGVRRNVRVDRDARQRGYEEGRRGRGGLLN
;
A
#
# COMPACT_ATOMS: atom_id res chain seq x y z
N MET A 1 11.58 -26.47 -7.43
CA MET A 1 10.31 -25.95 -7.97
C MET A 1 9.80 -24.89 -7.00
N ASP A 2 9.35 -23.75 -7.51
CA ASP A 2 8.98 -22.61 -6.68
C ASP A 2 7.57 -22.81 -6.11
N SER A 3 7.48 -23.45 -4.94
CA SER A 3 6.21 -23.77 -4.24
C SER A 3 5.34 -22.54 -3.98
N VAL A 4 5.93 -21.34 -4.04
CA VAL A 4 5.24 -20.07 -3.93
C VAL A 4 4.41 -19.75 -5.19
N ILE A 5 4.93 -20.06 -6.37
CA ILE A 5 4.26 -19.77 -7.65
C ILE A 5 3.06 -20.70 -7.86
N THR A 6 3.24 -22.00 -7.60
CA THR A 6 2.16 -22.99 -7.73
C THR A 6 1.03 -22.72 -6.73
N GLY A 7 1.36 -22.34 -5.48
CA GLY A 7 0.37 -21.94 -4.48
C GLY A 7 -0.39 -20.66 -4.86
N ARG A 8 0.22 -19.72 -5.58
CA ARG A 8 -0.46 -18.52 -6.11
C ARG A 8 -1.43 -18.86 -7.23
N ILE A 9 -1.02 -19.74 -8.15
CA ILE A 9 -1.87 -20.20 -9.25
C ILE A 9 -3.10 -20.94 -8.68
N GLN A 10 -2.92 -21.83 -7.70
CA GLN A 10 -4.03 -22.54 -7.07
C GLN A 10 -5.07 -21.58 -6.44
N LYS A 11 -4.61 -20.52 -5.76
CA LYS A 11 -5.52 -19.51 -5.20
C LYS A 11 -6.27 -18.75 -6.28
N LEU A 12 -5.62 -18.40 -7.39
CA LEU A 12 -6.28 -17.71 -8.50
C LEU A 12 -7.32 -18.60 -9.18
N LEU A 13 -7.03 -19.89 -9.33
CA LEU A 13 -7.99 -20.87 -9.83
C LEU A 13 -9.18 -21.04 -8.88
N ASN A 14 -8.94 -21.08 -7.56
CA ASN A 14 -10.03 -21.09 -6.57
C ASN A 14 -10.82 -19.77 -6.55
N LEU A 15 -10.18 -18.63 -6.82
CA LEU A 15 -10.88 -17.34 -6.92
C LEU A 15 -11.69 -17.23 -8.21
N ALA A 16 -11.24 -17.91 -9.28
CA ALA A 16 -11.95 -17.99 -10.55
C ALA A 16 -13.30 -18.73 -10.45
N THR A 17 -13.58 -19.43 -9.34
CA THR A 17 -14.88 -20.05 -9.07
C THR A 17 -15.83 -19.16 -8.25
N SER A 18 -15.46 -17.91 -7.96
CA SER A 18 -16.33 -16.93 -7.29
C SER A 18 -17.60 -16.62 -8.10
N ASP A 19 -18.70 -16.34 -7.42
CA ASP A 19 -19.98 -15.92 -8.03
C ASP A 19 -19.92 -14.50 -8.63
N VAL A 20 -18.84 -13.76 -8.40
CA VAL A 20 -18.62 -12.42 -8.97
C VAL A 20 -17.90 -12.55 -10.32
N GLU A 21 -18.65 -12.45 -11.42
CA GLU A 21 -18.17 -12.70 -12.79
C GLU A 21 -16.89 -11.91 -13.14
N GLU A 22 -16.82 -10.63 -12.77
CA GLU A 22 -15.65 -9.78 -13.05
C GLU A 22 -14.40 -10.24 -12.28
N GLU A 23 -14.57 -10.64 -11.01
CA GLU A 23 -13.49 -11.15 -10.17
C GLU A 23 -13.03 -12.53 -10.67
N ALA A 24 -13.98 -13.40 -10.99
CA ALA A 24 -13.74 -14.73 -11.52
C ALA A 24 -12.94 -14.67 -12.84
N ARG A 25 -13.37 -13.81 -13.78
CA ARG A 25 -12.71 -13.61 -15.06
C ARG A 25 -11.30 -13.04 -14.89
N THR A 26 -11.13 -12.05 -14.02
CA THR A 26 -9.83 -11.43 -13.75
C THR A 26 -8.87 -12.43 -13.13
N ALA A 27 -9.33 -13.23 -12.16
CA ALA A 27 -8.55 -14.27 -11.51
C ALA A 27 -8.11 -15.35 -12.51
N MET A 28 -9.02 -15.79 -13.39
CA MET A 28 -8.74 -16.79 -14.43
C MET A 28 -7.66 -16.31 -15.41
N LEU A 29 -7.77 -15.07 -15.91
CA LEU A 29 -6.76 -14.49 -16.81
C LEU A 29 -5.39 -14.39 -16.13
N LYS A 30 -5.36 -14.02 -14.84
CA LYS A 30 -4.10 -13.91 -14.10
C LYS A 30 -3.47 -15.26 -13.81
N ALA A 31 -4.28 -16.29 -13.55
CA ALA A 31 -3.80 -17.67 -13.42
C ALA A 31 -3.13 -18.13 -14.72
N GLN A 32 -3.79 -17.91 -15.87
CA GLN A 32 -3.26 -18.25 -17.19
C GLN A 32 -1.94 -17.53 -17.49
N GLU A 33 -1.85 -16.23 -17.18
CA GLU A 33 -0.62 -15.44 -17.36
C GLU A 33 0.54 -16.00 -16.53
N LEU A 34 0.31 -16.34 -15.26
CA LEU A 34 1.35 -16.93 -14.39
C LEU A 34 1.75 -18.33 -14.82
N MET A 35 0.79 -19.16 -15.23
CA MET A 35 1.07 -20.49 -15.77
C MET A 35 1.96 -20.41 -17.02
N ALA A 36 1.63 -19.52 -17.96
CA ALA A 36 2.41 -19.32 -19.18
C ALA A 36 3.80 -18.74 -18.90
N ALA A 37 3.91 -17.77 -17.99
CA ALA A 37 5.19 -17.15 -17.63
C ALA A 37 6.19 -18.13 -16.98
N HIS A 38 5.69 -19.19 -16.36
CA HIS A 38 6.50 -20.19 -15.66
C HIS A 38 6.49 -21.58 -16.32
N ASP A 39 5.89 -21.69 -17.51
CA ASP A 39 5.75 -22.95 -18.28
C ASP A 39 5.13 -24.10 -17.46
N LEU A 40 4.06 -23.77 -16.71
CA LEU A 40 3.35 -24.70 -15.83
C LEU A 40 2.01 -25.14 -16.45
N SER A 41 1.77 -26.44 -16.50
CA SER A 41 0.47 -27.01 -16.89
C SER A 41 -0.45 -27.24 -15.70
N MET A 42 -1.76 -27.42 -15.94
CA MET A 42 -2.73 -27.77 -14.88
C MET A 42 -2.37 -29.06 -14.14
N GLU A 43 -1.75 -30.03 -14.82
CA GLU A 43 -1.28 -31.27 -14.22
C GLU A 43 -0.17 -31.02 -13.19
N HIS A 44 0.74 -30.08 -13.47
CA HIS A 44 1.77 -29.67 -12.52
C HIS A 44 1.19 -28.99 -11.26
N ILE A 45 0.04 -28.31 -11.41
CA ILE A 45 -0.67 -27.68 -10.29
C ILE A 45 -1.34 -28.76 -9.42
N HIS A 46 -2.03 -29.72 -10.05
CA HIS A 46 -2.78 -30.76 -9.34
C HIS A 46 -1.87 -31.77 -8.63
N ALA A 47 -0.68 -32.06 -9.17
CA ALA A 47 0.30 -32.97 -8.56
C ALA A 47 0.86 -32.49 -7.20
N LEU A 48 0.61 -31.23 -6.82
CA LEU A 48 1.07 -30.61 -5.58
C LEU A 48 -0.06 -30.46 -4.53
N GLY A 49 -1.27 -30.89 -4.85
CA GLY A 49 -2.51 -30.51 -4.14
C GLY A 49 -2.98 -31.43 -3.00
N GLU A 50 -2.26 -32.49 -2.62
CA GLU A 50 -2.77 -33.44 -1.61
C GLU A 50 -2.34 -33.17 -0.16
N ASP A 51 -1.27 -32.41 0.09
CA ASP A 51 -0.80 -32.16 1.47
C ASP A 51 -0.43 -30.70 1.70
N GLY A 52 -1.38 -29.92 2.23
CA GLY A 52 -1.06 -28.65 2.86
C GLY A 52 -2.20 -27.65 2.82
N ASP A 53 -2.59 -27.15 3.99
CA ASP A 53 -3.34 -25.89 4.11
C ASP A 53 -2.78 -24.86 3.11
N PRO A 54 -3.64 -24.15 2.35
CA PRO A 54 -3.17 -23.21 1.35
C PRO A 54 -2.17 -22.24 2.01
N PRO A 55 -0.96 -22.04 1.45
CA PRO A 55 0.08 -21.15 2.01
C PRO A 55 -0.31 -19.66 2.12
N GLY A 56 -1.60 -19.33 1.95
CA GLY A 56 -2.13 -17.98 1.78
C GLY A 56 -2.80 -17.34 2.96
N ASP A 57 -3.03 -18.04 4.07
CA ASP A 57 -3.83 -17.49 5.17
C ASP A 57 -3.01 -17.10 6.40
N GLN A 58 -1.69 -17.33 6.37
CA GLN A 58 -0.81 -16.85 7.43
C GLN A 58 -0.55 -15.34 7.29
N VAL A 59 -0.88 -14.60 8.35
CA VAL A 59 -0.57 -13.17 8.44
C VAL A 59 0.94 -12.97 8.52
N VAL A 60 1.47 -12.09 7.68
CA VAL A 60 2.89 -11.72 7.69
C VAL A 60 3.08 -10.26 8.03
N GLU A 61 4.24 -9.96 8.62
CA GLU A 61 4.74 -8.60 8.79
C GLU A 61 5.88 -8.35 7.79
N ARG A 62 5.89 -7.18 7.15
CA ARG A 62 7.01 -6.70 6.33
C ARG A 62 7.32 -5.26 6.67
N THR A 63 8.59 -4.99 6.95
CA THR A 63 9.09 -3.64 7.14
C THR A 63 9.27 -2.97 5.78
N VAL A 64 8.65 -1.81 5.62
CA VAL A 64 8.97 -0.85 4.56
C VAL A 64 10.30 -0.23 4.97
N GLU A 65 11.25 -0.06 4.04
CA GLU A 65 12.63 0.40 4.28
C GLU A 65 12.85 1.16 5.59
N LYS A 66 13.92 0.82 6.32
CA LYS A 66 14.30 1.41 7.62
C LYS A 66 14.17 2.93 7.58
N SER A 67 13.03 3.42 8.06
CA SER A 67 12.84 4.84 8.24
C SER A 67 13.81 5.22 9.36
N GLY A 68 14.60 6.27 9.15
CA GLY A 68 15.63 6.66 10.11
C GLY A 68 15.06 7.07 11.48
N ARG A 69 15.66 8.06 12.13
CA ARG A 69 15.20 8.49 13.47
C ARG A 69 13.78 9.08 13.50
N THR A 70 13.17 9.45 12.38
CA THR A 70 11.85 10.09 12.36
C THR A 70 11.03 9.76 11.12
N ILE A 71 9.82 9.21 11.35
CA ILE A 71 8.77 9.06 10.32
C ILE A 71 7.95 10.35 10.30
N GLN A 72 7.97 11.05 9.18
CA GLN A 72 7.25 12.31 9.00
C GLN A 72 5.74 12.06 8.92
N TYR A 73 4.93 13.01 9.39
CA TYR A 73 3.48 12.86 9.43
C TYR A 73 2.86 12.57 8.04
N TRP A 74 3.39 13.19 6.99
CA TRP A 74 2.90 12.93 5.64
C TRP A 74 3.19 11.50 5.17
N GLN A 75 4.30 10.89 5.61
CA GLN A 75 4.60 9.49 5.33
C GLN A 75 3.55 8.60 5.99
N LYS A 76 3.21 8.88 7.26
CA LYS A 76 2.14 8.16 7.97
C LYS A 76 0.80 8.25 7.26
N LEU A 77 0.44 9.46 6.83
CA LEU A 77 -0.81 9.70 6.09
C LEU A 77 -0.84 8.89 4.79
N LEU A 78 0.24 8.90 4.01
CA LEU A 78 0.34 8.17 2.76
C LEU A 78 0.33 6.65 2.97
N THR A 79 1.07 6.16 3.96
CA THR A 79 1.04 4.75 4.38
C THR A 79 -0.37 4.31 4.74
N MET A 80 -1.10 5.10 5.52
CA MET A 80 -2.49 4.77 5.89
C MET A 80 -3.42 4.72 4.66
N VAL A 81 -3.26 5.66 3.72
CA VAL A 81 -4.05 5.68 2.48
C VAL A 81 -3.79 4.41 1.65
N ILE A 82 -2.52 4.05 1.48
CA ILE A 82 -2.11 2.91 0.65
C ILE A 82 -2.50 1.60 1.33
N THR A 83 -2.09 1.36 2.58
CA THR A 83 -2.41 0.10 3.28
C THR A 83 -3.91 -0.22 3.32
N ARG A 84 -4.78 0.79 3.45
CA ARG A 84 -6.23 0.59 3.37
C ARG A 84 -6.69 0.10 2.00
N ASN A 85 -6.09 0.59 0.92
CA ASN A 85 -6.40 0.17 -0.45
C ASN A 85 -5.98 -1.28 -0.74
N PHE A 86 -5.03 -1.83 0.01
CA PHE A 86 -4.53 -3.21 -0.15
C PHE A 86 -5.01 -4.15 0.96
N ARG A 87 -6.07 -3.79 1.72
CA ARG A 87 -6.59 -4.60 2.85
C ARG A 87 -5.59 -4.86 3.98
N CYS A 88 -4.45 -4.18 3.97
CA CYS A 88 -3.39 -4.29 4.97
C CYS A 88 -3.64 -3.39 6.19
N VAL A 89 -2.75 -3.50 7.17
CA VAL A 89 -2.60 -2.58 8.30
C VAL A 89 -1.17 -2.09 8.36
N CYS A 90 -0.96 -0.83 8.75
CA CYS A 90 0.36 -0.34 9.13
C CYS A 90 0.51 -0.23 10.65
N LEU A 91 1.69 -0.61 11.14
CA LEU A 91 2.17 -0.39 12.50
C LEU A 91 3.44 0.47 12.45
N TYR A 92 3.73 1.15 13.56
CA TYR A 92 4.98 1.89 13.73
C TYR A 92 5.79 1.25 14.85
N ARG A 93 6.87 0.56 14.50
CA ARG A 93 7.76 -0.08 15.47
C ARG A 93 8.83 0.92 15.89
N SER A 94 8.96 1.16 17.19
CA SER A 94 10.00 2.03 17.75
C SER A 94 11.08 1.20 18.42
N TYR A 95 12.34 1.56 18.22
CA TYR A 95 13.49 0.85 18.78
C TYR A 95 14.20 1.69 19.85
N ARG A 96 14.97 1.03 20.72
CA ARG A 96 15.71 1.69 21.82
C ARG A 96 16.74 2.72 21.34
N ASN A 97 17.30 2.52 20.15
CA ASN A 97 18.23 3.46 19.52
C ASN A 97 17.54 4.69 18.89
N GLY A 98 16.21 4.82 19.06
CA GLY A 98 15.41 5.92 18.53
C GLY A 98 14.99 5.77 17.06
N SER A 99 15.37 4.70 16.36
CA SER A 99 14.86 4.44 15.00
C SER A 99 13.39 4.02 15.05
N ARG A 100 12.68 4.23 13.94
CA ARG A 100 11.29 3.83 13.81
C ARG A 100 11.04 3.23 12.44
N ASP A 101 10.40 2.07 12.41
CA ASP A 101 10.03 1.40 11.16
C ASP A 101 8.52 1.51 10.89
N ILE A 102 8.19 1.55 9.61
CA ILE A 102 6.82 1.33 9.12
C ILE A 102 6.69 -0.16 8.82
N VAL A 103 5.81 -0.85 9.53
CA VAL A 103 5.56 -2.28 9.35
C VAL A 103 4.19 -2.46 8.72
N ILE A 104 4.13 -3.18 7.60
CA ILE A 104 2.88 -3.58 6.94
C ILE A 104 2.52 -4.98 7.43
N VAL A 105 1.27 -5.17 7.80
CA VAL A 105 0.69 -6.42 8.28
C VAL A 105 -0.47 -6.81 7.36
N GLY A 106 -0.50 -8.06 6.92
CA GLY A 106 -1.55 -8.56 6.04
C GLY A 106 -1.25 -9.96 5.51
N ILE A 107 -1.99 -10.36 4.48
CA ILE A 107 -1.76 -11.59 3.73
C ILE A 107 -0.54 -11.39 2.80
N PRO A 108 0.30 -12.42 2.54
CA PRO A 108 1.57 -12.24 1.84
C PRO A 108 1.49 -11.47 0.52
N ASP A 109 0.52 -11.82 -0.34
CA ASP A 109 0.37 -11.19 -1.64
C ASP A 109 -0.07 -9.71 -1.53
N ASP A 110 -1.01 -9.42 -0.62
CA ASP A 110 -1.45 -8.05 -0.33
C ASP A 110 -0.31 -7.20 0.24
N VAL A 111 0.49 -7.77 1.14
CA VAL A 111 1.61 -7.09 1.80
C VAL A 111 2.71 -6.73 0.81
N GLU A 112 3.02 -7.63 -0.12
CA GLU A 112 4.05 -7.38 -1.13
C GLU A 112 3.61 -6.25 -2.07
N ALA A 113 2.41 -6.35 -2.65
CA ALA A 113 1.85 -5.31 -3.51
C ALA A 113 1.75 -3.96 -2.78
N CYS A 114 1.32 -3.98 -1.51
CA CYS A 114 1.24 -2.79 -0.68
C CYS A 114 2.62 -2.17 -0.42
N ARG A 115 3.65 -3.00 -0.18
CA ARG A 115 5.01 -2.52 0.10
C ARG A 115 5.62 -1.84 -1.12
N GLU A 116 5.54 -2.48 -2.28
CA GLU A 116 6.03 -1.92 -3.55
C GLU A 116 5.31 -0.61 -3.89
N THR A 117 3.98 -0.62 -3.79
CA THR A 117 3.14 0.55 -4.03
C THR A 117 3.48 1.70 -3.09
N LEU A 118 3.74 1.41 -1.81
CA LEU A 118 4.11 2.42 -0.81
C LEU A 118 5.49 3.02 -1.10
N THR A 119 6.49 2.18 -1.36
CA THR A 119 7.84 2.64 -1.73
C THR A 119 7.77 3.54 -2.95
N PHE A 120 7.13 3.06 -4.02
CA PHE A 120 6.93 3.85 -5.23
C PHE A 120 6.24 5.19 -4.94
N SER A 121 5.16 5.18 -4.15
CA SER A 121 4.41 6.39 -3.81
C SER A 121 5.23 7.40 -3.02
N PHE A 122 6.13 6.96 -2.13
CA PHE A 122 7.06 7.87 -1.44
C PHE A 122 8.01 8.56 -2.42
N HIS A 123 8.60 7.82 -3.36
CA HIS A 123 9.46 8.40 -4.39
C HIS A 123 8.70 9.35 -5.30
N ALA A 124 7.50 8.95 -5.76
CA ALA A 124 6.65 9.78 -6.60
C ALA A 124 6.26 11.09 -5.92
N ALA A 125 5.81 11.05 -4.66
CA ALA A 125 5.46 12.25 -3.89
C ALA A 125 6.66 13.20 -3.73
N LEU A 126 7.85 12.66 -3.44
CA LEU A 126 9.09 13.44 -3.34
C LEU A 126 9.48 14.07 -4.68
N ASN A 127 9.41 13.33 -5.78
CA ASN A 127 9.70 13.83 -7.11
C ASN A 127 8.73 14.94 -7.54
N CYS A 128 7.44 14.77 -7.26
CA CYS A 128 6.43 15.81 -7.50
C CYS A 128 6.71 17.07 -6.68
N TRP A 129 7.06 16.92 -5.40
CA TRP A 129 7.49 18.04 -4.57
C TRP A 129 8.74 18.74 -5.12
N TYR A 130 9.77 18.00 -5.55
CA TYR A 130 10.99 18.63 -6.07
C TYR A 130 10.74 19.40 -7.37
N ARG A 131 9.85 18.90 -8.24
CA ARG A 131 9.39 19.63 -9.43
C ARG A 131 8.62 20.88 -9.05
N TYR A 132 7.68 20.78 -8.11
CA TYR A 132 6.95 21.94 -7.60
C TYR A 132 7.89 22.97 -6.95
N ARG A 133 8.86 22.54 -6.15
CA ARG A 133 9.81 23.44 -5.50
C ARG A 133 10.74 24.14 -6.49
N ARG A 134 11.04 23.55 -7.64
CA ARG A 134 11.98 24.10 -8.63
C ARG A 134 11.51 25.49 -9.07
N GLY A 135 12.42 26.47 -9.00
CA GLY A 135 12.13 27.87 -9.35
C GLY A 135 11.34 28.67 -8.31
N ARG A 136 10.94 28.07 -7.17
CA ARG A 136 10.27 28.79 -6.07
C ARG A 136 11.26 29.21 -5.00
N VAL A 137 11.16 30.47 -4.58
CA VAL A 137 11.94 31.02 -3.46
C VAL A 137 11.06 31.02 -2.21
N PHE A 138 11.55 30.38 -1.15
CA PHE A 138 10.92 30.40 0.16
C PHE A 138 11.72 31.30 1.08
N ARG A 139 11.04 32.02 1.97
CA ARG A 139 11.67 32.95 2.93
C ARG A 139 12.79 32.29 3.75
N ASP A 140 12.56 31.07 4.21
CA ASP A 140 13.50 30.33 5.05
C ASP A 140 13.26 28.81 4.98
N ARG A 141 14.09 28.05 5.71
CA ARG A 141 13.99 26.59 5.80
C ARG A 141 12.67 26.12 6.44
N ARG A 142 12.10 26.87 7.39
CA ARG A 142 10.82 26.53 8.05
C ARG A 142 9.65 26.72 7.08
N ALA A 143 9.66 27.79 6.29
CA ALA A 143 8.68 28.03 5.23
C ALA A 143 8.75 26.94 4.16
N THR A 144 9.96 26.54 3.74
CA THR A 144 10.16 25.41 2.81
C THR A 144 9.60 24.10 3.38
N ALA A 145 9.86 23.81 4.65
CA ALA A 145 9.36 22.61 5.32
C ALA A 145 7.83 22.62 5.50
N ALA A 146 7.24 23.78 5.79
CA ALA A 146 5.80 23.95 5.89
C ALA A 146 5.12 23.71 4.54
N ALA A 147 5.63 24.33 3.46
CA ALA A 147 5.14 24.11 2.10
C ALA A 147 5.29 22.64 1.68
N LYS A 148 6.43 21.99 1.99
CA LYS A 148 6.61 20.56 1.74
C LYS A 148 5.55 19.73 2.46
N ARG A 149 5.35 19.98 3.76
CA ARG A 149 4.35 19.27 4.55
C ARG A 149 2.97 19.41 3.93
N ASP A 150 2.56 20.63 3.60
CA ASP A 150 1.22 20.90 3.10
C ASP A 150 1.00 20.33 1.69
N TYR A 151 2.03 20.38 0.83
CA TYR A 151 2.08 19.70 -0.46
C TYR A 151 1.91 18.19 -0.30
N MET A 152 2.68 17.54 0.58
CA MET A 152 2.60 16.09 0.78
C MET A 152 1.26 15.66 1.37
N ILE A 153 0.65 16.49 2.25
CA ILE A 153 -0.71 16.23 2.73
C ILE A 153 -1.70 16.30 1.57
N GLY A 154 -1.59 17.32 0.72
CA GLY A 154 -2.37 17.43 -0.51
C GLY A 154 -2.25 16.17 -1.35
N PHE A 155 -1.03 15.73 -1.63
CA PHE A 155 -0.74 14.53 -2.41
C PHE A 155 -1.41 13.28 -1.86
N ALA A 156 -1.27 13.02 -0.55
CA ALA A 156 -1.89 11.86 0.07
C ALA A 156 -3.43 11.91 0.02
N VAL A 157 -4.03 13.10 0.15
CA VAL A 157 -5.49 13.30 0.01
C VAL A 157 -5.93 13.07 -1.44
N GLY A 158 -5.18 13.59 -2.42
CA GLY A 158 -5.46 13.36 -3.83
C GLY A 158 -5.41 11.88 -4.21
N LEU A 159 -4.38 11.17 -3.74
CA LEU A 159 -4.23 9.72 -3.97
C LEU A 159 -5.38 8.93 -3.33
N ARG A 160 -5.76 9.27 -2.09
CA ARG A 160 -6.92 8.65 -1.42
C ARG A 160 -8.19 8.79 -2.25
N ASP A 161 -8.44 9.99 -2.76
CA ASP A 161 -9.65 10.26 -3.54
C ASP A 161 -9.61 9.58 -4.92
N ALA A 162 -8.41 9.34 -5.47
CA ALA A 162 -8.23 8.54 -6.68
C ALA A 162 -8.55 7.05 -6.43
N PHE A 163 -7.99 6.47 -5.36
CA PHE A 163 -8.34 5.10 -4.93
C PHE A 163 -9.82 4.94 -4.65
N ALA A 164 -10.43 5.90 -3.93
CA ALA A 164 -11.86 5.85 -3.65
C ALA A 164 -12.72 5.93 -4.93
N ALA A 165 -12.26 6.65 -5.96
CA ALA A 165 -12.93 6.67 -7.26
C ALA A 165 -12.81 5.33 -7.97
N GLN A 166 -11.60 4.76 -8.04
CA GLN A 166 -11.33 3.45 -8.64
C GLN A 166 -12.15 2.33 -7.98
N VAL A 167 -12.22 2.31 -6.65
CA VAL A 167 -12.98 1.30 -5.89
C VAL A 167 -14.47 1.38 -6.23
N ARG A 168 -15.02 2.59 -6.39
CA ARG A 168 -16.43 2.78 -6.78
C ARG A 168 -16.69 2.41 -8.23
N GLU A 169 -15.78 2.78 -9.13
CA GLU A 169 -15.92 2.53 -10.57
C GLU A 169 -15.79 1.04 -10.91
N LYS A 170 -14.87 0.35 -10.25
CA LYS A 170 -14.58 -1.08 -10.46
C LYS A 170 -15.25 -2.01 -9.43
N SER A 171 -16.19 -1.49 -8.65
CA SER A 171 -16.93 -2.23 -7.60
C SER A 171 -16.05 -3.12 -6.69
N ILE A 172 -14.85 -2.67 -6.35
CA ILE A 172 -13.86 -3.47 -5.61
C ILE A 172 -14.27 -3.59 -4.14
N VAL A 173 -14.31 -4.81 -3.59
CA VAL A 173 -14.56 -5.04 -2.16
C VAL A 173 -13.26 -5.00 -1.37
N LEU A 174 -13.07 -3.94 -0.59
CA LEU A 174 -11.92 -3.75 0.29
C LEU A 174 -12.23 -4.12 1.76
N SER A 175 -12.60 -5.37 2.00
CA SER A 175 -12.77 -5.89 3.36
C SER A 175 -11.47 -6.49 3.89
N ARG A 176 -11.05 -6.08 5.10
CA ARG A 176 -9.89 -6.69 5.77
C ARG A 176 -10.21 -8.13 6.16
N ARG A 177 -9.31 -9.06 5.81
CA ARG A 177 -9.48 -10.48 6.14
C ARG A 177 -9.50 -10.75 7.63
N VAL A 178 -10.28 -11.74 8.06
CA VAL A 178 -10.48 -12.11 9.48
C VAL A 178 -9.16 -12.45 10.16
N GLN A 179 -8.26 -13.19 9.49
CA GLN A 179 -6.96 -13.56 10.07
C GLN A 179 -6.13 -12.33 10.45
N VAL A 180 -6.15 -11.29 9.61
CA VAL A 180 -5.46 -10.02 9.88
C VAL A 180 -6.11 -9.28 11.05
N GLN A 181 -7.44 -9.33 11.17
CA GLN A 181 -8.13 -8.70 12.30
C GLN A 181 -7.78 -9.39 13.62
N ASP A 182 -7.76 -10.71 13.65
CA ASP A 182 -7.47 -11.47 14.86
C ASP A 182 -6.00 -11.35 15.27
N TYR A 183 -5.08 -11.35 14.30
CA TYR A 183 -3.69 -11.01 14.54
C TYR A 183 -3.55 -9.64 15.22
N MET A 184 -4.26 -8.63 14.69
CA MET A 184 -4.22 -7.27 15.24
C MET A 184 -4.80 -7.16 16.65
N LYS A 185 -5.85 -7.94 16.99
CA LYS A 185 -6.41 -7.99 18.36
C LYS A 185 -5.43 -8.59 19.37
N GLY A 186 -4.61 -9.54 18.93
CA GLY A 186 -3.57 -10.16 19.76
C GLY A 186 -2.41 -9.22 20.13
N LEU A 187 -2.26 -8.09 19.42
CA LEU A 187 -1.17 -7.15 19.64
C LEU A 187 -1.50 -6.13 20.75
N ARG A 188 -0.57 -5.97 21.70
CA ARG A 188 -0.62 -4.91 22.72
C ARG A 188 -0.12 -3.58 22.15
N LEU A 189 -0.94 -2.95 21.32
CA LEU A 189 -0.60 -1.68 20.67
C LEU A 189 -0.73 -0.50 21.64
N ARG A 190 0.25 0.41 21.60
CA ARG A 190 0.16 1.70 22.29
C ARG A 190 -0.41 2.74 21.33
N SER A 191 -1.36 3.55 21.81
CA SER A 191 -1.84 4.70 21.06
C SER A 191 -0.73 5.74 20.94
N GLU A 192 -0.54 6.27 19.74
CA GLU A 192 0.40 7.38 19.54
C GLU A 192 -0.25 8.68 20.04
N PRO A 193 0.49 9.55 20.77
CA PRO A 193 -0.05 10.83 21.22
C PRO A 193 -0.58 11.65 20.04
N GLY A 194 -1.79 12.20 20.18
CA GLY A 194 -2.38 13.08 19.18
C GLY A 194 -1.52 14.34 18.99
N VAL A 195 -1.16 14.65 17.75
CA VAL A 195 -0.40 15.87 17.45
C VAL A 195 -1.39 17.01 17.18
N ARG A 196 -1.55 17.93 18.15
CA ARG A 196 -2.27 19.19 17.91
C ARG A 196 -1.47 20.07 16.95
N ARG A 197 -2.12 20.63 15.94
CA ARG A 197 -1.46 21.53 14.97
C ARG A 197 -2.31 22.75 14.69
N ASN A 198 -2.06 23.82 15.42
CA ASN A 198 -2.32 25.18 14.94
C ASN A 198 -1.10 25.63 14.15
N VAL A 199 -1.06 25.32 12.85
CA VAL A 199 0.01 25.79 11.96
C VAL A 199 -0.60 26.39 10.72
N ARG A 200 -0.07 27.54 10.29
CA ARG A 200 -0.42 28.17 9.02
C ARG A 200 -0.25 27.15 7.88
N VAL A 201 -1.29 27.01 7.07
CA VAL A 201 -1.36 26.09 5.93
C VAL A 201 -1.01 26.85 4.66
N ASP A 202 -0.05 26.35 3.90
CA ASP A 202 0.20 26.78 2.53
C ASP A 202 -0.86 26.16 1.61
N ARG A 203 -1.85 26.97 1.21
CA ARG A 203 -3.00 26.51 0.43
C ARG A 203 -2.61 26.16 -1.02
N ASP A 204 -1.70 26.92 -1.64
CA ASP A 204 -1.25 26.64 -3.02
C ASP A 204 -0.48 25.33 -3.06
N ALA A 205 0.48 25.16 -2.13
CA ALA A 205 1.22 23.91 -2.03
C ALA A 205 0.29 22.71 -1.81
N ARG A 206 -0.68 22.82 -0.90
CA ARG A 206 -1.67 21.76 -0.65
C ARG A 206 -2.52 21.45 -1.87
N GLN A 207 -3.02 22.46 -2.58
CA GLN A 207 -3.83 22.28 -3.78
C GLN A 207 -3.04 21.61 -4.91
N ARG A 208 -1.80 22.06 -5.15
CA ARG A 208 -0.92 21.44 -6.15
C ARG A 208 -0.54 20.01 -5.81
N GLY A 209 -0.30 19.74 -4.53
CA GLY A 209 -0.09 18.38 -4.05
C GLY A 209 -1.31 17.50 -4.35
N TYR A 210 -2.51 17.97 -4.05
CA TYR A 210 -3.76 17.26 -4.31
C TYR A 210 -3.94 16.90 -5.79
N GLU A 211 -3.72 17.85 -6.69
CA GLU A 211 -3.82 17.63 -8.14
C GLU A 211 -2.86 16.54 -8.61
N GLU A 212 -1.59 16.58 -8.18
CA GLU A 212 -0.59 15.57 -8.56
C GLU A 212 -0.91 14.20 -7.97
N GLY A 213 -1.34 14.14 -6.71
CA GLY A 213 -1.76 12.89 -6.06
C GLY A 213 -2.98 12.27 -6.74
N ARG A 214 -3.94 13.09 -7.16
CA ARG A 214 -5.16 12.63 -7.82
C ARG A 214 -4.93 12.17 -9.27
N ARG A 215 -3.96 12.76 -9.97
CA ARG A 215 -3.63 12.39 -11.36
C ARG A 215 -2.94 11.04 -11.49
N GLY A 216 -2.35 10.50 -10.42
CA GLY A 216 -1.67 9.20 -10.46
C GLY A 216 -0.52 9.11 -11.46
N ARG A 217 0.15 10.23 -11.82
CA ARG A 217 1.28 10.27 -12.76
C ARG A 217 2.51 9.57 -12.17
N GLY A 218 2.45 8.24 -12.21
CA GLY A 218 3.46 7.31 -11.73
C GLY A 218 3.10 5.83 -12.01
N GLY A 219 2.06 5.52 -12.79
CA GLY A 219 1.71 4.11 -13.04
C GLY A 219 1.12 3.40 -11.81
N LEU A 220 0.63 4.14 -10.82
CA LEU A 220 -0.03 3.59 -9.63
C LEU A 220 -1.46 3.09 -9.89
N LEU A 221 -2.03 3.44 -11.04
CA LEU A 221 -3.44 3.23 -11.38
C LEU A 221 -3.65 2.63 -12.78
N ASN A 222 -2.56 2.29 -13.49
CA ASN A 222 -2.60 1.61 -14.77
C ASN A 222 -2.15 0.17 -14.59
#